data_AF-A0A7C3D260-F1
#
_entry.id   AF-A0A7C3D260-F1
#
_cell.length_a   1.000
_cell.length_b   1.000
_cell.length_c   1.000
_cell.angle_alpha   90.00
_cell.angle_beta   90.00
_cell.angle_gamma   90.00
#
_symmetry.space_group_name_H-M   'P 1'
#
loop_
_entity.id
_entity.type
_entity.pdbx_description
1 polymer ?
#
loop_
_entity_poly.entity_id
_entity_poly.type
_entity_poly.pdbx_seq_one_letter_code
_entity_poly.pdbx_strand_id
1 'polypeptide(L)'
;MIPMLLWRCPLCATNDALVHVERRFRADWVYCRHCGAEWRLRRVPGDNFYLKLVGQDSILPNEERSVTEWYDRMKATVRLEPLHDPTVALKKGETLYLASGAAELIAEESDPLFFPVPPGGDATRRDKREVGGKMAGRGRLFLTNRRLIWQSGGRSWSWPLARLNSAYAFVDYGVMFLIEMRLYMAHFLEESLLKWVTYLALVAPLVEAETGHRIVTSHF
;
A
#
# COMPACT_ATOMS: atom_id res chain seq x y z
N MET A 1 8.35 0.73 -13.92
CA MET A 1 7.99 -0.07 -12.72
C MET A 1 8.87 0.15 -11.47
N ILE A 2 9.88 1.04 -11.46
CA ILE A 2 10.68 1.28 -10.24
C ILE A 2 9.96 2.07 -9.13
N PRO A 3 9.11 3.08 -9.41
CA PRO A 3 8.33 3.78 -8.38
C PRO A 3 7.35 2.87 -7.62
N MET A 4 7.01 1.71 -8.20
CA MET A 4 6.21 0.71 -7.50
C MET A 4 7.02 0.00 -6.42
N LEU A 5 8.34 -0.14 -6.60
CA LEU A 5 9.26 -0.72 -5.63
C LEU A 5 9.73 0.32 -4.60
N LEU A 6 10.16 1.49 -5.08
CA LEU A 6 10.57 2.63 -4.26
C LEU A 6 9.44 3.65 -4.20
N TRP A 7 8.59 3.53 -3.19
CA TRP A 7 7.43 4.39 -2.99
C TRP A 7 7.73 5.65 -2.16
N ARG A 8 8.93 5.76 -1.59
CA ARG A 8 9.41 6.92 -0.85
C ARG A 8 10.80 7.29 -1.36
N CYS A 9 11.08 8.59 -1.45
CA CYS A 9 12.40 9.04 -1.84
C CYS A 9 13.43 8.62 -0.77
N PRO A 10 14.51 7.90 -1.13
CA PRO A 10 15.50 7.46 -0.16
C PRO A 10 16.37 8.60 0.39
N LEU A 11 16.33 9.80 -0.21
CA LEU A 11 17.11 10.96 0.24
C LEU A 11 16.30 11.93 1.10
N CYS A 12 15.11 12.35 0.64
CA CYS A 12 14.29 13.32 1.37
C CYS A 12 13.11 12.70 2.11
N ALA A 13 12.94 11.38 2.03
CA ALA A 13 11.90 10.65 2.76
C ALA A 13 10.45 11.03 2.38
N THR A 14 10.24 11.78 1.29
CA THR A 14 8.90 12.12 0.79
C THR A 14 8.26 10.92 0.10
N ASN A 15 7.06 10.54 0.54
CA ASN A 15 6.27 9.46 -0.05
C ASN A 15 5.75 9.88 -1.44
N ASP A 16 5.60 8.92 -2.36
CA ASP A 16 5.02 9.05 -3.71
C ASP A 16 5.64 10.19 -4.57
N ALA A 17 6.88 10.57 -4.23
CA ALA A 17 7.60 11.66 -4.88
C ALA A 17 8.44 11.19 -6.08
N LEU A 18 8.69 9.89 -6.22
CA LEU A 18 9.54 9.32 -7.27
C LEU A 18 8.76 9.12 -8.57
N VAL A 19 9.32 9.60 -9.67
CA VAL A 19 8.75 9.51 -11.02
C VAL A 19 9.72 8.76 -11.93
N HIS A 20 9.21 7.76 -12.66
CA HIS A 20 9.97 7.03 -13.67
C HIS A 20 9.74 7.62 -15.05
N VAL A 21 10.82 7.95 -15.74
CA VAL A 21 10.81 8.45 -17.11
C VAL A 21 11.42 7.39 -18.00
N GLU A 22 10.55 6.68 -18.72
CA GLU A 22 10.93 5.64 -19.66
C GLU A 22 11.44 6.26 -20.97
N ARG A 23 12.59 5.80 -21.47
CA ARG A 23 13.20 6.32 -22.69
C ARG A 23 13.52 5.19 -23.65
N ARG A 24 12.81 5.16 -24.79
CA ARG A 24 12.89 4.10 -25.81
C ARG A 24 14.29 3.82 -26.38
N PHE A 25 15.21 4.77 -26.29
CA PHE A 25 16.57 4.67 -26.84
C PHE A 25 17.67 5.16 -25.90
N ARG A 26 17.37 5.36 -24.61
CA ARG A 26 18.34 5.83 -23.60
C ARG A 26 18.10 5.09 -22.29
N ALA A 27 19.05 5.15 -21.37
CA ALA A 27 18.81 4.71 -20.00
C ALA A 27 17.62 5.47 -19.41
N ASP A 28 16.71 4.74 -18.76
CA ASP A 28 15.59 5.32 -18.02
C ASP A 28 16.09 6.16 -16.85
N TRP A 29 15.24 7.06 -16.38
CA TRP A 29 15.53 7.96 -15.27
C TRP A 29 14.48 7.80 -14.20
N VAL A 30 14.91 7.93 -12.95
CA VAL A 30 14.03 8.14 -11.82
C VAL A 30 14.39 9.50 -11.24
N TYR A 31 13.40 10.33 -10.90
CA TYR A 31 13.69 11.57 -10.19
C TYR A 31 12.67 11.81 -9.08
N CYS A 32 13.08 12.54 -8.05
CA CYS A 32 12.22 12.96 -6.97
C CYS A 32 11.64 14.34 -7.28
N ARG A 33 10.32 14.44 -7.39
CA ARG A 33 9.61 15.73 -7.58
C ARG A 33 9.77 16.70 -6.41
N HIS A 34 10.15 16.21 -5.23
CA HIS A 34 10.27 17.03 -4.03
C HIS A 34 11.66 17.62 -3.83
N CYS A 35 12.70 16.78 -3.78
CA CYS A 35 14.08 17.24 -3.56
C CYS A 35 14.88 17.44 -4.86
N GLY A 36 14.32 17.11 -6.02
CA GLY A 36 15.00 17.24 -7.32
C GLY A 36 16.10 16.21 -7.56
N ALA A 37 16.33 15.26 -6.65
CA ALA A 37 17.34 14.23 -6.86
C ALA A 37 17.01 13.36 -8.09
N GLU A 38 18.04 13.04 -8.88
CA GLU A 38 17.92 12.26 -10.11
C GLU A 38 18.76 10.99 -10.03
N TRP A 39 18.23 9.90 -10.55
CA TRP A 39 18.92 8.63 -10.68
C TRP A 39 18.85 8.15 -12.11
N ARG A 40 19.98 7.67 -12.62
CA ARG A 40 20.04 6.93 -13.86
C ARG A 40 19.83 5.45 -13.57
N LEU A 41 18.86 4.85 -14.26
CA LEU A 41 18.59 3.42 -14.17
C LEU A 41 19.57 2.66 -15.07
N ARG A 42 20.23 1.65 -14.49
CA ARG A 42 21.04 0.68 -15.20
C ARG A 42 20.48 -0.72 -14.98
N ARG A 43 20.14 -1.41 -16.08
CA ARG A 43 19.73 -2.81 -16.05
C ARG A 43 20.97 -3.69 -16.26
N VAL A 44 21.20 -4.64 -15.35
CA VAL A 44 22.25 -5.66 -15.49
C VAL A 44 21.57 -7.00 -15.81
N PRO A 45 21.71 -7.54 -17.04
CA PRO A 45 21.13 -8.83 -17.37
C PRO A 45 21.62 -9.93 -16.43
N GLY A 46 20.69 -10.72 -15.89
CA GLY A 46 21.00 -11.79 -14.93
C GLY A 46 21.16 -11.33 -13.47
N ASP A 47 20.93 -10.04 -13.19
CA ASP A 47 21.04 -9.45 -11.85
C ASP A 47 19.92 -8.40 -11.64
N ASN A 48 20.05 -7.57 -10.61
CA ASN A 48 19.12 -6.52 -10.24
C ASN A 48 19.16 -5.28 -11.16
N PHE A 49 18.16 -4.43 -10.96
CA PHE A 49 18.19 -3.05 -11.42
C PHE A 49 19.05 -2.21 -10.47
N TYR A 50 19.87 -1.33 -11.02
CA TYR A 50 20.74 -0.43 -10.27
C TYR A 50 20.33 1.02 -10.51
N LEU A 51 20.28 1.81 -9.44
CA LEU A 51 20.04 3.25 -9.50
C LEU A 51 21.33 3.96 -9.11
N LYS A 52 21.87 4.72 -10.06
CA LYS A 52 23.02 5.59 -9.86
C LYS A 52 22.56 7.02 -9.68
N LEU A 53 22.84 7.62 -8.53
CA LEU A 53 22.53 9.04 -8.27
C LEU A 53 23.32 9.94 -9.24
N VAL A 54 22.64 10.90 -9.85
CA VAL A 54 23.17 11.87 -10.82
C VAL A 54 23.00 13.28 -10.26
N GLY A 55 24.11 14.03 -10.17
CA GLY A 55 24.12 15.43 -9.72
C GLY A 55 25.53 16.02 -9.81
N GLN A 56 25.62 17.32 -10.13
CA GLN A 56 26.90 18.03 -10.25
C GLN A 56 27.51 18.48 -8.92
N ASP A 57 26.70 18.64 -7.86
CA ASP A 57 27.10 19.17 -6.54
C ASP A 57 26.73 18.26 -5.35
N SER A 58 26.43 16.98 -5.58
CA SER A 58 26.11 16.09 -4.48
C SER A 58 27.37 15.77 -3.66
N ILE A 59 27.36 16.12 -2.37
CA ILE A 59 28.40 15.75 -1.38
C ILE A 59 28.69 14.24 -1.39
N LEU A 60 27.75 13.44 -1.88
CA LEU A 60 27.88 12.02 -2.17
C LEU A 60 27.97 11.80 -3.70
N PRO A 61 29.16 11.88 -4.31
CA PRO A 61 29.31 11.64 -5.74
C PRO A 61 29.12 10.14 -6.05
N ASN A 62 28.35 9.84 -7.10
CA ASN A 62 28.30 8.52 -7.77
C ASN A 62 27.86 7.31 -6.92
N GLU A 63 27.01 7.50 -5.91
CA GLU A 63 26.44 6.36 -5.20
C GLU A 63 25.51 5.56 -6.13
N GLU A 64 25.97 4.37 -6.52
CA GLU A 64 25.19 3.36 -7.25
C GLU A 64 24.86 2.22 -6.30
N ARG A 65 23.58 1.82 -6.28
CA ARG A 65 23.10 0.68 -5.50
C ARG A 65 22.02 -0.06 -6.27
N SER A 66 21.83 -1.33 -5.94
CA SER A 66 20.67 -2.08 -6.40
C SER A 66 19.36 -1.44 -5.89
N VAL A 67 18.25 -1.66 -6.60
CA VAL A 67 16.92 -1.22 -6.15
C VAL A 67 16.56 -1.82 -4.79
N THR A 68 16.97 -3.05 -4.53
CA THR A 68 16.76 -3.73 -3.23
C THR A 68 17.49 -3.00 -2.10
N GLU A 69 18.76 -2.64 -2.27
CA GLU A 69 19.49 -1.89 -1.25
C GLU A 69 18.89 -0.49 -1.01
N TRP A 70 18.40 0.16 -2.08
CA TRP A 70 17.68 1.42 -1.93
C TRP A 70 16.36 1.24 -1.16
N TYR A 71 15.66 0.14 -1.41
CA TYR A 71 14.44 -0.22 -0.70
C TYR A 71 14.69 -0.50 0.78
N ASP A 72 15.73 -1.27 1.11
CA ASP A 72 16.12 -1.56 2.49
C ASP A 72 16.48 -0.29 3.27
N ARG A 73 17.25 0.61 2.65
CA ARG A 73 17.57 1.93 3.22
C ARG A 73 16.34 2.78 3.45
N MET A 74 15.46 2.86 2.44
CA MET A 74 14.20 3.56 2.56
C MET A 74 13.39 3.00 3.74
N LYS A 75 13.17 1.69 3.78
CA LYS A 75 12.41 0.97 4.81
C LYS A 75 12.97 1.19 6.21
N ALA A 76 14.30 1.21 6.37
CA ALA A 76 14.96 1.44 7.66
C ALA A 76 14.63 2.82 8.28
N THR A 77 14.25 3.79 7.45
CA THR A 77 13.89 5.16 7.88
C THR A 77 12.39 5.40 8.02
N VAL A 78 11.53 4.46 7.58
CA VAL A 78 10.08 4.65 7.66
C VAL A 78 9.61 4.62 9.11
N ARG A 79 8.81 5.61 9.49
CA ARG A 79 8.17 5.72 10.80
C ARG A 79 6.69 6.04 10.63
N LEU A 80 5.89 5.71 11.62
CA LEU A 80 4.48 6.09 11.66
C LEU A 80 4.39 7.58 12.01
N GLU A 81 4.00 8.39 11.03
CA GLU A 81 3.77 9.83 11.21
C GLU A 81 2.26 10.10 11.15
N PRO A 82 1.71 10.83 12.14
CA PRO A 82 0.30 11.24 12.10
C PRO A 82 -0.02 12.06 10.85
N LEU A 83 -1.10 11.69 10.16
CA LEU A 83 -1.67 12.44 9.07
C LEU A 83 -2.98 13.10 9.50
N HIS A 84 -3.34 14.18 8.83
CA HIS A 84 -4.65 14.80 8.93
C HIS A 84 -5.36 14.71 7.58
N ASP A 85 -6.56 14.15 7.57
CA ASP A 85 -7.46 14.17 6.42
C ASP A 85 -8.86 14.58 6.90
N PRO A 86 -9.40 15.72 6.41
CA PRO A 86 -10.68 16.23 6.88
C PRO A 86 -11.87 15.34 6.48
N THR A 87 -11.71 14.42 5.53
CA THR A 87 -12.80 13.52 5.11
C THR A 87 -13.01 12.35 6.07
N VAL A 88 -12.13 12.17 7.06
CA VAL A 88 -12.17 11.05 8.01
C VAL A 88 -12.46 11.54 9.43
N ALA A 89 -13.55 11.05 10.01
CA ALA A 89 -13.87 11.26 11.41
C ALA A 89 -13.07 10.28 12.31
N LEU A 90 -12.06 10.80 12.99
CA LEU A 90 -11.23 10.05 13.95
C LEU A 90 -11.85 10.06 15.35
N LYS A 91 -11.80 8.91 16.03
CA LYS A 91 -12.19 8.79 17.44
C LYS A 91 -11.12 9.36 18.36
N LYS A 92 -11.46 9.66 19.62
CA LYS A 92 -10.46 10.09 20.63
C LYS A 92 -9.34 9.05 20.75
N GLY A 93 -8.09 9.51 20.61
CA GLY A 93 -6.89 8.66 20.63
C GLY A 93 -6.67 7.80 19.38
N GLU A 94 -7.48 8.01 18.32
CA GLU A 94 -7.25 7.41 17.01
C GLU A 94 -6.35 8.32 16.17
N THR A 95 -5.33 7.74 15.55
CA THR A 95 -4.36 8.45 14.71
C THR A 95 -4.41 7.86 13.31
N LEU A 96 -4.53 8.72 12.30
CA LEU A 96 -4.46 8.36 10.89
C LEU A 96 -2.99 8.27 10.46
N TYR A 97 -2.62 7.20 9.74
CA TYR A 97 -1.26 6.98 9.25
C TYR A 97 -1.14 6.85 7.73
N LEU A 98 -2.19 6.39 7.05
CA LEU A 98 -2.27 6.44 5.59
C LEU A 98 -3.65 6.87 5.13
N ALA A 99 -3.68 7.64 4.06
CA ALA A 99 -4.85 8.00 3.30
C ALA A 99 -4.54 7.77 1.83
N SER A 100 -5.36 6.99 1.12
CA SER A 100 -5.15 6.78 -0.31
C SER A 100 -5.70 7.96 -1.12
N GLY A 101 -5.19 8.13 -2.33
CA GLY A 101 -5.89 8.70 -3.46
C GLY A 101 -7.04 7.78 -3.92
N ALA A 102 -7.38 7.83 -5.20
CA ALA A 102 -8.41 6.95 -5.76
C ALA A 102 -7.95 5.48 -5.76
N ALA A 103 -8.83 4.62 -5.27
CA ALA A 103 -8.68 3.18 -5.26
C ALA A 103 -9.99 2.50 -5.68
N GLU A 104 -9.89 1.24 -6.08
CA GLU A 104 -11.02 0.37 -6.33
C GLU A 104 -11.04 -0.72 -5.26
N LEU A 105 -12.23 -1.01 -4.70
CA LEU A 105 -12.39 -2.10 -3.75
C LEU A 105 -13.12 -3.25 -4.43
N ILE A 106 -12.52 -4.43 -4.38
CA ILE A 106 -13.16 -5.69 -4.70
C ILE A 106 -13.45 -6.40 -3.38
N ALA A 107 -14.71 -6.76 -3.16
CA ALA A 107 -15.15 -7.56 -2.02
C ALA A 107 -15.69 -8.89 -2.51
N GLU A 108 -15.79 -9.88 -1.62
CA GLU A 108 -16.48 -11.12 -1.95
C GLU A 108 -17.93 -10.86 -2.37
N GLU A 109 -18.37 -11.53 -3.42
CA GLU A 109 -19.75 -11.42 -3.93
C GLU A 109 -20.83 -11.73 -2.88
N SER A 110 -20.47 -12.53 -1.88
CA SER A 110 -21.33 -12.92 -0.76
C SER A 110 -21.27 -11.94 0.42
N ASP A 111 -20.59 -10.80 0.30
CA ASP A 111 -20.47 -9.82 1.36
C ASP A 111 -21.73 -8.94 1.50
N PRO A 112 -22.52 -9.10 2.58
CA PRO A 112 -23.73 -8.31 2.79
C PRO A 112 -23.45 -6.83 3.02
N LEU A 113 -22.20 -6.43 3.32
CA LEU A 113 -21.82 -5.02 3.45
C LEU A 113 -21.91 -4.27 2.12
N PHE A 114 -21.75 -4.99 1.00
CA PHE A 114 -21.68 -4.41 -0.35
C PHE A 114 -22.76 -4.94 -1.29
N PHE A 115 -23.17 -6.19 -1.11
CA PHE A 115 -24.08 -6.87 -2.03
C PHE A 115 -25.29 -7.44 -1.29
N PRO A 116 -26.51 -7.23 -1.80
CA PRO A 116 -27.70 -7.79 -1.17
C PRO A 116 -27.65 -9.32 -1.21
N VAL A 117 -28.00 -9.95 -0.09
CA VAL A 117 -28.17 -11.40 -0.04
C VAL A 117 -29.49 -11.76 -0.74
N PRO A 118 -29.50 -12.63 -1.76
CA PRO A 118 -30.73 -13.02 -2.44
C PRO A 118 -31.73 -13.67 -1.46
N PRO A 119 -33.02 -13.28 -1.47
CA PRO A 119 -34.04 -13.95 -0.67
C PRO A 119 -34.22 -15.39 -1.16
N GLY A 120 -34.16 -16.36 -0.25
CA GLY A 120 -34.35 -17.79 -0.56
C GLY A 120 -33.10 -18.51 -1.10
N GLY A 121 -31.93 -17.86 -1.09
CA GLY A 121 -30.66 -18.55 -1.31
C GLY A 121 -30.39 -19.50 -0.16
N ASP A 122 -30.60 -20.79 -0.40
CA ASP A 122 -30.29 -21.83 0.56
C ASP A 122 -28.86 -21.63 1.07
N ALA A 123 -28.66 -21.65 2.39
CA ALA A 123 -27.37 -21.42 3.05
C ALA A 123 -26.39 -22.59 2.81
N THR A 124 -26.42 -23.16 1.61
CA THR A 124 -25.41 -24.05 1.08
C THR A 124 -24.09 -23.31 1.16
N ARG A 125 -23.26 -23.77 2.09
CA ARG A 125 -21.91 -23.30 2.36
C ARG A 125 -21.11 -23.51 1.07
N ARG A 126 -21.12 -22.53 0.17
CA ARG A 126 -20.28 -22.55 -1.03
C ARG A 126 -18.84 -22.79 -0.60
N ASP A 127 -18.12 -23.61 -1.37
CA ASP A 127 -16.69 -23.75 -1.14
C ASP A 127 -16.08 -22.35 -1.25
N LYS A 128 -15.18 -22.01 -0.32
CA LYS A 128 -14.51 -20.71 -0.32
C LYS A 128 -13.79 -20.44 -1.64
N ARG A 129 -13.34 -21.50 -2.31
CA ARG A 129 -12.67 -21.46 -3.62
C ARG A 129 -13.59 -21.02 -4.76
N GLU A 130 -14.91 -21.11 -4.57
CA GLU A 130 -15.92 -20.73 -5.55
C GLU A 130 -16.46 -19.31 -5.34
N VAL A 131 -16.07 -18.65 -4.24
CA VAL A 131 -16.50 -17.28 -3.96
C VAL A 131 -15.67 -16.31 -4.80
N GLY A 132 -16.31 -15.76 -5.84
CA GLY A 132 -15.75 -14.70 -6.68
C GLY A 132 -15.63 -13.36 -5.95
N GLY A 133 -14.78 -12.50 -6.49
CA GLY A 133 -14.69 -11.10 -6.10
C GLY A 133 -15.52 -10.22 -7.03
N LYS A 134 -16.26 -9.26 -6.47
CA LYS A 134 -17.02 -8.26 -7.23
C LYS A 134 -16.65 -6.86 -6.80
N MET A 135 -16.67 -5.94 -7.77
CA MET A 135 -16.39 -4.53 -7.54
C MET A 135 -17.40 -3.94 -6.55
N ALA A 136 -16.92 -3.55 -5.37
CA ALA A 136 -17.69 -2.85 -4.34
C ALA A 136 -17.78 -1.34 -4.61
N GLY A 137 -16.84 -0.80 -5.39
CA GLY A 137 -16.89 0.57 -5.89
C GLY A 137 -15.51 1.24 -5.96
N ARG A 138 -15.51 2.51 -6.38
CA ARG A 138 -14.34 3.39 -6.37
C ARG A 138 -14.38 4.35 -5.21
N GLY A 139 -13.26 4.55 -4.54
CA GLY A 139 -13.22 5.27 -3.28
C GLY A 139 -11.82 5.54 -2.78
N ARG A 140 -11.71 5.73 -1.47
CA ARG A 140 -10.45 5.93 -0.75
C ARG A 140 -10.37 4.97 0.42
N LEU A 141 -9.18 4.43 0.64
CA LEU A 141 -8.84 3.61 1.80
C LEU A 141 -8.01 4.44 2.78
N PHE A 142 -8.24 4.23 4.07
CA PHE A 142 -7.50 4.87 5.15
C PHE A 142 -7.07 3.82 6.16
N LEU A 143 -5.87 4.00 6.71
CA LEU A 143 -5.32 3.19 7.80
C LEU A 143 -5.10 4.06 9.02
N THR A 144 -5.75 3.70 10.12
CA THR A 144 -5.49 4.29 11.44
C THR A 144 -4.74 3.30 12.33
N ASN A 145 -4.35 3.72 13.53
CA ASN A 145 -3.87 2.80 14.57
C ASN A 145 -4.93 1.76 15.03
N ARG A 146 -6.20 1.90 14.62
CA ARG A 146 -7.33 1.09 15.14
C ARG A 146 -8.16 0.39 14.09
N ARG A 147 -8.26 0.92 12.87
CA ARG A 147 -9.16 0.39 11.82
C ARG A 147 -8.68 0.73 10.41
N LEU A 148 -9.12 -0.11 9.48
CA LEU A 148 -9.21 0.25 8.07
C LEU A 148 -10.55 0.95 7.83
N ILE A 149 -10.54 2.00 7.02
CA ILE A 149 -11.74 2.73 6.65
C ILE A 149 -11.79 2.81 5.13
N TRP A 150 -12.89 2.37 4.54
CA TRP A 150 -13.20 2.56 3.12
C TRP A 150 -14.27 3.63 2.97
N GLN A 151 -14.05 4.59 2.08
CA GLN A 151 -15.03 5.63 1.74
C GLN A 151 -15.32 5.62 0.24
N SER A 152 -16.58 5.47 -0.14
CA SER A 152 -17.03 5.47 -1.54
C SER A 152 -18.45 6.03 -1.64
N GLY A 153 -18.70 6.93 -2.59
CA GLY A 153 -20.05 7.44 -2.89
C GLY A 153 -20.80 8.01 -1.69
N GLY A 154 -20.11 8.71 -0.77
CA GLY A 154 -20.69 9.27 0.46
C GLY A 154 -20.96 8.26 1.58
N ARG A 155 -20.67 6.97 1.36
CA ARG A 155 -20.73 5.92 2.37
C ARG A 155 -19.34 5.64 2.94
N SER A 156 -19.30 5.25 4.19
CA SER A 156 -18.07 4.85 4.88
C SER A 156 -18.28 3.50 5.57
N TRP A 157 -17.35 2.59 5.33
CA TRP A 157 -17.26 1.30 5.99
C TRP A 157 -15.98 1.28 6.80
N SER A 158 -15.99 0.63 7.96
CA SER A 158 -14.79 0.52 8.78
C SER A 158 -14.65 -0.84 9.41
N TRP A 159 -13.44 -1.38 9.36
CA TRP A 159 -13.09 -2.66 9.96
C TRP A 159 -12.03 -2.44 11.04
N PRO A 160 -12.32 -2.77 12.31
CA PRO A 160 -11.30 -2.81 13.35
C PRO A 160 -10.10 -3.66 12.93
N LEU A 161 -8.88 -3.17 13.18
CA LEU A 161 -7.66 -3.92 12.89
C LEU A 161 -7.55 -5.20 13.72
N ALA A 162 -8.20 -5.26 14.89
CA ALA A 162 -8.35 -6.48 15.67
C ALA A 162 -9.15 -7.59 14.96
N ARG A 163 -9.79 -7.30 13.82
CA ARG A 163 -10.47 -8.29 12.95
C ARG A 163 -9.68 -8.57 11.67
N LEU A 164 -8.58 -7.86 11.42
CA LEU A 164 -7.74 -8.05 10.25
C LEU A 164 -6.81 -9.24 10.53
N ASN A 165 -7.03 -10.38 9.89
CA ASN A 165 -6.15 -11.54 10.05
C ASN A 165 -4.84 -11.33 9.28
N SER A 166 -4.91 -10.73 8.09
CA SER A 166 -3.72 -10.50 7.30
C SER A 166 -3.85 -9.48 6.18
N ALA A 167 -2.71 -8.94 5.74
CA ALA A 167 -2.60 -8.05 4.60
C ALA A 167 -1.37 -8.37 3.73
N TYR A 168 -1.57 -8.58 2.43
CA TYR A 168 -0.49 -8.95 1.51
C TYR A 168 -0.59 -8.16 0.20
N ALA A 169 0.55 -7.83 -0.40
CA ALA A 169 0.55 -7.38 -1.79
C ALA A 169 0.31 -8.58 -2.71
N PHE A 170 -0.69 -8.47 -3.58
CA PHE A 170 -0.97 -9.41 -4.66
C PHE A 170 -0.43 -8.80 -5.95
N VAL A 171 0.59 -9.45 -6.53
CA VAL A 171 1.50 -8.97 -7.57
C VAL A 171 0.81 -8.07 -8.60
N ASP A 172 1.24 -6.81 -8.67
CA ASP A 172 0.80 -5.75 -9.58
C ASP A 172 -0.72 -5.46 -9.62
N TYR A 173 -1.50 -6.02 -8.70
CA TYR A 173 -2.96 -5.94 -8.74
C TYR A 173 -3.54 -5.16 -7.55
N GLY A 174 -3.04 -5.39 -6.34
CA GLY A 174 -3.62 -4.73 -5.17
C GLY A 174 -3.08 -5.22 -3.84
N VAL A 175 -3.57 -4.61 -2.76
CA VAL A 175 -3.38 -5.17 -1.41
C VAL A 175 -4.62 -5.98 -1.06
N MET A 176 -4.39 -7.26 -0.77
CA MET A 176 -5.41 -8.17 -0.27
C MET A 176 -5.47 -8.09 1.25
N PHE A 177 -6.67 -7.97 1.80
CA PHE A 177 -6.97 -8.00 3.21
C PHE A 177 -7.84 -9.23 3.49
N LEU A 178 -7.42 -10.07 4.42
CA LEU A 178 -8.29 -11.07 5.02
C LEU A 178 -8.81 -10.50 6.33
N ILE A 179 -10.06 -10.06 6.35
CA ILE A 179 -10.73 -9.54 7.53
C ILE A 179 -11.71 -10.63 7.99
N GLU A 180 -11.43 -11.22 9.15
CA GLU A 180 -12.04 -12.47 9.60
C GLU A 180 -11.94 -13.55 8.50
N MET A 181 -13.09 -13.98 7.98
CA MET A 181 -13.18 -15.01 6.94
C MET A 181 -13.49 -14.42 5.57
N ARG A 182 -13.33 -13.09 5.36
CA ARG A 182 -13.65 -12.39 4.11
C ARG A 182 -12.43 -11.74 3.50
N LEU A 183 -12.25 -11.94 2.20
CA LEU A 183 -11.22 -11.35 1.38
C LEU A 183 -11.73 -10.04 0.77
N TYR A 184 -10.89 -9.02 0.89
CA TYR A 184 -11.05 -7.74 0.23
C TYR A 184 -9.78 -7.44 -0.52
N MET A 185 -9.87 -6.73 -1.63
CA MET A 185 -8.73 -6.35 -2.43
C MET A 185 -8.86 -4.89 -2.81
N ALA A 186 -7.90 -4.07 -2.37
CA ALA A 186 -7.81 -2.68 -2.78
C ALA A 186 -6.81 -2.54 -3.93
N HIS A 187 -7.28 -2.09 -5.08
CA HIS A 187 -6.46 -1.73 -6.23
C HIS A 187 -6.21 -0.22 -6.19
N PHE A 188 -4.96 0.18 -5.97
CA PHE A 188 -4.57 1.58 -5.91
C PHE A 188 -4.14 2.06 -7.29
N LEU A 189 -4.73 3.17 -7.76
CA LEU A 189 -4.50 3.65 -9.13
C LEU A 189 -3.20 4.45 -9.27
N GLU A 190 -2.77 5.11 -8.19
CA GLU A 190 -1.66 6.06 -8.20
C GLU A 190 -0.58 5.74 -7.16
N GLU A 191 -0.75 4.67 -6.38
CA GLU A 191 0.07 4.40 -5.20
C GLU A 191 0.71 3.02 -5.23
N SER A 192 1.88 2.91 -4.60
CA SER A 192 2.53 1.62 -4.43
C SER A 192 1.82 0.76 -3.38
N LEU A 193 1.59 -0.51 -3.72
CA LEU A 193 1.09 -1.54 -2.81
C LEU A 193 2.05 -1.76 -1.63
N LEU A 194 3.36 -1.60 -1.87
CA LEU A 194 4.39 -1.81 -0.85
C LEU A 194 4.33 -0.73 0.24
N LYS A 195 3.88 0.49 -0.09
CA LYS A 195 3.61 1.54 0.91
C LYS A 195 2.60 1.03 1.93
N TRP A 196 1.46 0.54 1.44
CA TRP A 196 0.36 0.05 2.28
C TRP A 196 0.76 -1.14 3.15
N VAL A 197 1.41 -2.14 2.58
CA VAL A 197 1.91 -3.30 3.34
C VAL A 197 2.94 -2.87 4.39
N THR A 198 3.86 -1.96 4.06
CA THR A 198 4.89 -1.49 4.99
C THR A 198 4.27 -0.80 6.20
N TYR A 199 3.31 0.11 5.99
CA TYR A 199 2.64 0.78 7.10
C TYR A 199 1.78 -0.18 7.93
N LEU A 200 1.11 -1.16 7.30
CA LEU A 200 0.39 -2.21 8.03
C LEU A 200 1.34 -3.03 8.90
N ALA A 201 2.54 -3.36 8.41
CA ALA A 201 3.56 -4.05 9.20
C ALA A 201 4.07 -3.20 10.38
N LEU A 202 4.09 -1.87 10.25
CA LEU A 202 4.43 -0.96 11.35
C LEU A 202 3.30 -0.81 12.38
N VAL A 203 2.04 -0.86 11.94
CA VAL A 203 0.86 -0.77 12.84
C VAL A 203 0.58 -2.11 13.52
N ALA A 204 0.87 -3.25 12.88
CA ALA A 204 0.53 -4.57 13.40
C ALA A 204 1.05 -4.85 14.83
N PRO A 205 2.31 -4.52 15.20
CA PRO A 205 2.77 -4.68 16.58
C PRO A 205 2.01 -3.82 17.59
N LEU A 206 1.51 -2.64 17.19
CA LEU A 206 0.71 -1.79 18.06
C LEU A 206 -0.65 -2.43 18.36
N VAL A 207 -1.27 -3.02 17.34
CA VAL A 207 -2.54 -3.75 17.47
C VAL A 207 -2.38 -4.98 18.34
N GLU A 208 -1.30 -5.74 18.13
CA GLU A 208 -0.99 -6.92 18.95
C GLU A 208 -0.77 -6.53 20.42
N ALA A 209 -0.04 -5.44 20.68
CA ALA A 209 0.17 -4.94 22.04
C ALA A 209 -1.13 -4.46 22.72
N GLU A 210 -2.04 -3.81 21.99
CA GLU A 210 -3.30 -3.27 22.54
C GLU A 210 -4.37 -4.36 22.70
N THR A 211 -4.43 -5.34 21.81
CA THR A 211 -5.57 -6.26 21.69
C THR A 211 -5.22 -7.75 21.82
N GLY A 212 -3.94 -8.10 21.79
CA GLY A 212 -3.48 -9.50 21.69
C GLY A 212 -3.70 -10.13 20.31
N HIS A 213 -4.24 -9.39 19.34
CA HIS A 213 -4.51 -9.90 17.99
C HIS A 213 -3.34 -9.64 17.06
N ARG A 214 -2.81 -10.71 16.45
CA ARG A 214 -1.70 -10.64 15.51
C ARG A 214 -2.20 -10.51 14.07
N ILE A 215 -1.71 -9.50 13.37
CA ILE A 215 -1.93 -9.30 11.93
C ILE A 215 -0.73 -9.88 11.18
N VAL A 216 -0.97 -10.79 10.23
CA VAL A 216 0.10 -11.30 9.37
C VAL A 216 0.26 -10.39 8.15
N THR A 217 1.47 -9.92 7.88
CA THR A 217 1.78 -9.10 6.70
C THR A 217 2.80 -9.78 5.81
N SER A 218 2.73 -9.55 4.50
CA SER A 218 3.79 -10.00 3.58
C SER A 218 5.16 -9.43 3.96
N HIS A 219 6.18 -10.26 3.93
CA HIS A 219 7.58 -9.85 4.08
C HIS A 219 8.09 -9.38 2.70
N PHE A 220 8.42 -8.10 2.59
CA PHE A 220 9.17 -7.53 1.47
C PHE A 220 10.35 -6.75 2.00
#